data_AF-A0A1G1NEQ9-F1
#
_entry.id   AF-A0A1G1NEQ9-F1
#
_cell.length_a   1.000
_cell.length_b   1.000
_cell.length_c   1.000
_cell.angle_alpha   90.00
_cell.angle_beta   90.00
_cell.angle_gamma   90.00
#
_symmetry.space_group_name_H-M   'P 1'
#
loop_
_entity.id
_entity.type
_entity.pdbx_description
1 polymer ?
#
loop_
_entity_poly.entity_id
_entity_poly.type
_entity_poly.pdbx_seq_one_letter_code
_entity_poly.pdbx_strand_id
1 'polypeptide(L)'
;MKNLFFCLGFLFLILCPAADSTAAGSGESLNTWVTGYYLHPEPQKIPEKILDYTDSSLYDDPSTRFTLAAFFATLLKNDSTLINKAYQVIADKGSENSKVFFLNVLWQIDTMTAQDLMKKIVALWPTPEVQRVAAWLGENPPPNLLYGPVQNVAHLDMLWAMFFATGSEDPIRKIISVVEWANANNSEMMSIGGAAQWSLTSNAQQHRKVYEICKKESAQGKGYTQKFLKDLLTQSR
;
A
#
# COMPACT_ATOMS: atom_id res chain seq x y z
N MET A 1 -10.53 13.88 22.44
CA MET A 1 -9.17 14.43 22.54
C MET A 1 -8.73 14.80 21.14
N LYS A 2 -8.68 16.11 20.88
CA LYS A 2 -8.27 16.72 19.61
C LYS A 2 -6.77 17.01 19.70
N ASN A 3 -6.12 16.91 18.54
CA ASN A 3 -4.73 17.26 18.22
C ASN A 3 -3.71 16.19 18.59
N LEU A 4 -3.01 15.66 17.57
CA LEU A 4 -1.59 15.96 17.34
C LEU A 4 -0.93 14.82 16.56
N PHE A 5 -1.04 14.81 15.22
CA PHE A 5 -0.01 14.27 14.31
C PHE A 5 -0.22 14.91 12.94
N PHE A 6 0.13 16.19 12.84
CA PHE A 6 0.46 16.80 11.55
C PHE A 6 1.91 16.41 11.23
N CYS A 7 2.14 15.12 11.00
CA CYS A 7 3.38 14.70 10.37
C CYS A 7 3.13 14.77 8.87
N LEU A 8 3.79 15.73 8.23
CA LEU A 8 4.18 15.69 6.81
C LEU A 8 5.11 14.48 6.56
N GLY A 9 4.66 13.29 6.96
CA GLY A 9 5.25 12.02 6.58
C GLY A 9 4.77 11.73 5.17
N PHE A 10 5.29 12.48 4.20
CA PHE A 10 5.32 11.99 2.83
C PHE A 10 6.08 10.66 2.92
N LEU A 11 5.40 9.56 2.61
CA LEU A 11 6.08 8.29 2.38
C LEU A 11 7.12 8.58 1.29
N PHE A 12 8.38 8.66 1.71
CA PHE A 12 9.56 8.80 0.86
C PHE A 12 9.69 7.49 0.07
N LEU A 13 8.83 7.29 -0.93
CA LEU A 13 9.14 6.46 -2.10
C LEU A 13 9.95 7.29 -3.12
N ILE A 14 10.77 8.23 -2.63
CA ILE A 14 11.94 8.70 -3.37
C ILE A 14 13.02 7.66 -3.08
N LEU A 15 13.32 6.83 -4.08
CA LEU A 15 14.65 6.28 -4.23
C LEU A 15 15.60 7.46 -4.45
N CYS A 16 16.01 8.14 -3.39
CA CYS A 16 17.38 8.59 -3.36
C CYS A 16 18.15 7.29 -3.07
N PRO A 17 19.07 6.84 -3.93
CA PRO A 17 19.96 5.76 -3.58
C PRO A 17 20.85 6.31 -2.46
N ALA A 18 20.37 6.27 -1.22
CA ALA A 18 21.22 6.30 -0.07
C ALA A 18 22.07 5.05 -0.22
N ALA A 19 23.36 5.26 -0.51
CA ALA A 19 24.34 4.21 -0.47
C ALA A 19 24.16 3.45 0.85
N ASP A 20 23.73 2.20 0.74
CA ASP A 20 23.72 1.27 1.86
C ASP A 20 25.13 1.22 2.42
N SER A 21 25.32 1.82 3.58
CA SER A 21 26.48 1.56 4.41
C SER A 21 25.99 1.11 5.77
N THR A 22 25.68 -0.18 5.89
CA THR A 22 26.60 -1.15 6.54
C THR A 22 25.97 -2.54 6.69
N ALA A 23 26.49 -3.48 5.89
CA ALA A 23 26.65 -4.92 6.14
C ALA A 23 25.46 -5.78 6.63
N ALA A 24 24.78 -6.45 5.69
CA ALA A 24 24.74 -7.92 5.58
C ALA A 24 23.90 -8.38 4.36
N GLY A 25 24.55 -8.94 3.34
CA GLY A 25 23.90 -9.73 2.28
C GLY A 25 23.57 -8.97 1.00
N SER A 26 23.98 -9.53 -0.13
CA SER A 26 23.64 -9.13 -1.51
C SER A 26 22.15 -9.39 -1.85
N GLY A 27 21.24 -8.96 -0.99
CA GLY A 27 19.80 -9.13 -1.13
C GLY A 27 19.13 -7.89 -1.73
N GLU A 28 18.07 -8.10 -2.51
CA GLU A 28 17.18 -7.04 -2.97
C GLU A 28 16.45 -6.40 -1.77
N SER A 29 16.40 -5.07 -1.71
CA SER A 29 15.66 -4.35 -0.66
C SER A 29 14.16 -4.64 -0.74
N LEU A 30 13.45 -4.63 0.40
CA LEU A 30 11.99 -4.80 0.42
C LEU A 30 11.29 -3.77 -0.47
N ASN A 31 11.78 -2.52 -0.49
CA ASN A 31 11.21 -1.47 -1.31
C ASN A 31 11.34 -1.77 -2.81
N THR A 32 12.52 -2.21 -3.25
CA THR A 32 12.76 -2.61 -4.64
C THR A 32 11.84 -3.78 -5.02
N TRP A 33 11.74 -4.78 -4.15
CA TRP A 33 10.88 -5.94 -4.36
C TRP A 33 9.40 -5.55 -4.48
N VAL A 34 8.91 -4.70 -3.57
CA VAL A 34 7.51 -4.22 -3.59
C VAL A 34 7.22 -3.43 -4.85
N THR A 35 8.00 -2.38 -5.13
CA THR A 35 7.75 -1.47 -6.27
C THR A 35 7.92 -2.16 -7.64
N GLY A 36 8.76 -3.19 -7.71
CA GLY A 36 8.98 -4.00 -8.92
C GLY A 36 8.06 -5.22 -9.06
N TYR A 37 7.29 -5.60 -8.05
CA TYR A 37 6.62 -6.90 -7.98
C TYR A 37 5.73 -7.20 -9.21
N TYR A 38 4.93 -6.24 -9.68
CA TYR A 38 4.05 -6.44 -10.83
C TYR A 38 4.77 -6.78 -12.14
N LEU A 39 6.08 -6.51 -12.24
CA LEU A 39 6.89 -6.87 -13.41
C LEU A 39 7.27 -8.35 -13.39
N HIS A 40 7.58 -8.87 -12.19
CA HIS A 40 8.02 -10.25 -11.98
C HIS A 40 7.38 -10.83 -10.71
N PRO A 41 6.09 -11.24 -10.75
CA PRO A 41 5.41 -11.76 -9.57
C PRO A 41 6.06 -13.03 -9.03
N GLU A 42 6.29 -13.07 -7.71
CA GLU A 42 6.90 -14.21 -7.01
C GLU A 42 6.03 -14.65 -5.81
N PRO A 43 4.83 -15.19 -6.06
CA PRO A 43 3.86 -15.46 -5.01
C PRO A 43 4.37 -16.43 -3.94
N GLN A 44 5.27 -17.33 -4.32
CA GLN A 44 5.90 -18.29 -3.42
C GLN A 44 6.71 -17.65 -2.28
N LYS A 45 7.24 -16.42 -2.47
CA LYS A 45 8.05 -15.68 -1.50
C LYS A 45 7.22 -14.81 -0.55
N ILE A 46 5.92 -14.66 -0.80
CA ILE A 46 5.06 -13.75 -0.01
C ILE A 46 5.07 -14.08 1.49
N PRO A 47 4.92 -15.35 1.92
CA PRO A 47 4.95 -15.69 3.34
C PRO A 47 6.26 -15.26 4.01
N GLU A 48 7.41 -15.52 3.39
CA GLU A 48 8.72 -15.15 3.92
C GLU A 48 8.90 -13.62 3.92
N LYS A 49 8.43 -12.92 2.88
CA LYS A 49 8.50 -11.45 2.82
C LYS A 49 7.65 -10.75 3.88
N ILE A 50 6.55 -11.37 4.32
CA ILE A 50 5.79 -10.89 5.47
C ILE A 50 6.66 -10.96 6.73
N LEU A 51 7.33 -12.08 6.98
CA LEU A 51 8.22 -12.25 8.13
C LEU A 51 9.38 -11.24 8.09
N ASP A 52 10.11 -11.20 6.97
CA ASP A 52 11.23 -10.27 6.75
C ASP A 52 10.84 -8.83 7.07
N TYR A 53 9.67 -8.40 6.59
CA TYR A 53 9.16 -7.06 6.87
C TYR A 53 8.87 -6.86 8.35
N THR A 54 8.11 -7.77 8.97
CA THR A 54 7.63 -7.61 10.36
C THR A 54 8.71 -7.70 11.43
N ASP A 55 9.86 -8.28 11.06
CA ASP A 55 11.05 -8.37 11.92
C ASP A 55 12.10 -7.28 11.58
N SER A 56 11.83 -6.42 10.59
CA SER A 56 12.69 -5.30 10.23
C SER A 56 12.30 -3.99 10.93
N SER A 57 13.23 -3.04 11.02
CA SER A 57 12.96 -1.69 11.54
C SER A 57 11.94 -0.90 10.71
N LEU A 58 11.65 -1.31 9.47
CA LEU A 58 10.58 -0.71 8.67
C LEU A 58 9.21 -0.92 9.31
N TYR A 59 9.04 -1.99 10.08
CA TYR A 59 7.80 -2.27 10.79
C TYR A 59 7.55 -1.28 11.93
N ASP A 60 8.57 -0.61 12.45
CA ASP A 60 8.41 0.33 13.57
C ASP A 60 7.65 1.61 13.17
N ASP A 61 7.67 1.96 11.88
CA ASP A 61 6.91 3.08 11.33
C ASP A 61 5.43 2.70 11.10
N PRO A 62 4.46 3.35 11.76
CA PRO A 62 3.05 3.10 11.50
C PRO A 62 2.61 3.35 10.06
N SER A 63 3.29 4.25 9.33
CA SER A 63 2.94 4.63 7.96
C SER A 63 3.15 3.49 6.96
N THR A 64 4.16 2.65 7.18
CA THR A 64 4.49 1.51 6.32
C THR A 64 3.51 0.35 6.54
N ARG A 65 2.98 0.19 7.77
CA ARG A 65 2.10 -0.93 8.15
C ARG A 65 0.83 -0.99 7.31
N PHE A 66 0.08 0.10 7.20
CA PHE A 66 -1.17 0.08 6.42
C PHE A 66 -0.91 -0.08 4.92
N THR A 67 0.12 0.58 4.41
CA THR A 67 0.53 0.51 3.00
C THR A 67 0.97 -0.90 2.61
N LEU A 68 1.86 -1.53 3.39
CA LEU A 68 2.29 -2.90 3.11
C LEU A 68 1.19 -3.92 3.40
N ALA A 69 0.32 -3.68 4.38
CA ALA A 69 -0.86 -4.52 4.55
C ALA A 69 -1.77 -4.47 3.32
N ALA A 70 -1.95 -3.30 2.68
CA ALA A 70 -2.70 -3.18 1.43
C ALA A 70 -2.03 -3.92 0.26
N PHE A 71 -0.70 -3.85 0.18
CA PHE A 71 0.10 -4.60 -0.80
C PHE A 71 -0.15 -6.11 -0.66
N PHE A 72 0.10 -6.68 0.53
CA PHE A 72 -0.05 -8.12 0.76
C PHE A 72 -1.52 -8.56 0.68
N ALA A 73 -2.47 -7.75 1.15
CA ALA A 73 -3.90 -8.05 1.00
C ALA A 73 -4.28 -8.16 -0.47
N THR A 74 -3.77 -7.26 -1.32
CA THR A 74 -4.01 -7.30 -2.77
C THR A 74 -3.46 -8.57 -3.41
N LEU A 75 -2.26 -9.02 -3.01
CA LEU A 75 -1.66 -10.26 -3.51
C LEU A 75 -2.43 -11.52 -3.08
N LEU A 76 -2.99 -11.50 -1.86
CA LEU A 76 -3.63 -12.66 -1.25
C LEU A 76 -5.13 -12.78 -1.56
N LYS A 77 -5.81 -11.67 -1.89
CA LYS A 77 -7.29 -11.55 -1.90
C LYS A 77 -8.02 -12.66 -2.65
N ASN A 78 -7.42 -13.20 -3.72
CA ASN A 78 -8.04 -14.20 -4.59
C ASN A 78 -7.38 -15.59 -4.52
N ASP A 79 -6.49 -15.82 -3.56
CA ASP A 79 -5.77 -17.10 -3.43
C ASP A 79 -5.84 -17.63 -1.99
N SER A 80 -6.90 -18.41 -1.71
CA SER A 80 -7.07 -19.06 -0.41
C SER A 80 -5.96 -20.07 -0.07
N THR A 81 -5.31 -20.66 -1.07
CA THR A 81 -4.19 -21.57 -0.84
C THR A 81 -3.00 -20.79 -0.30
N LEU A 82 -2.69 -19.65 -0.91
CA LEU A 82 -1.61 -18.78 -0.49
C LEU A 82 -1.91 -18.09 0.85
N ILE A 83 -3.16 -17.69 1.12
CA ILE A 83 -3.59 -17.22 2.46
C ILE A 83 -3.28 -18.29 3.52
N ASN A 84 -3.64 -19.55 3.26
CA ASN A 84 -3.37 -20.65 4.19
C ASN A 84 -1.87 -20.93 4.35
N LYS A 85 -1.09 -20.84 3.26
CA LYS A 85 0.38 -20.97 3.31
C LYS A 85 1.00 -19.86 4.16
N ALA A 86 0.58 -18.61 3.96
CA ALA A 86 1.03 -17.47 4.76
C ALA A 86 0.68 -17.67 6.25
N TYR A 87 -0.55 -18.10 6.54
CA TYR A 87 -0.96 -18.44 7.90
C TYR A 87 -0.06 -19.52 8.53
N GLN A 88 0.22 -20.63 7.82
CA GLN A 88 1.06 -21.71 8.33
C GLN A 88 2.48 -21.24 8.66
N VAL A 89 3.08 -20.45 7.75
CA VAL A 89 4.43 -19.89 7.95
C VAL A 89 4.47 -18.95 9.17
N ILE A 90 3.46 -18.09 9.31
CA ILE A 90 3.36 -17.15 10.44
C ILE A 90 3.07 -17.89 11.76
N ALA A 91 2.27 -18.96 11.71
CA ALA A 91 1.99 -19.80 12.87
C ALA A 91 3.24 -20.49 13.40
N ASP A 92 4.10 -20.95 12.49
CA ASP A 92 5.32 -21.71 12.78
C ASP A 92 6.48 -20.80 13.22
N LYS A 93 6.69 -19.69 12.50
CA LYS A 93 7.92 -18.86 12.62
C LYS A 93 7.68 -17.40 12.98
N GLY A 94 6.43 -16.93 12.94
CA GLY A 94 6.11 -15.50 13.04
C GLY A 94 6.27 -14.93 14.45
N SER A 95 6.80 -13.72 14.52
CA SER A 95 6.82 -12.91 15.74
C SER A 95 5.42 -12.40 16.10
N GLU A 96 5.27 -11.76 17.27
CA GLU A 96 4.01 -11.09 17.63
C GLU A 96 3.64 -10.01 16.59
N ASN A 97 4.65 -9.30 16.06
CA ASN A 97 4.48 -8.36 14.96
C ASN A 97 3.90 -9.04 13.71
N SER A 98 4.42 -10.21 13.31
CA SER A 98 3.89 -10.95 12.15
C SER A 98 2.41 -11.31 12.32
N LYS A 99 2.02 -11.73 13.53
CA LYS A 99 0.63 -12.12 13.84
C LYS A 99 -0.31 -10.93 13.73
N VAL A 100 0.07 -9.80 14.34
CA VAL A 100 -0.69 -8.56 14.34
C VAL A 100 -0.79 -7.97 12.94
N PHE A 101 0.32 -7.96 12.22
CA PHE A 101 0.35 -7.49 10.84
C PHE A 101 -0.55 -8.34 9.93
N PHE A 102 -0.52 -9.66 10.09
CA PHE A 102 -1.35 -10.55 9.29
C PHE A 102 -2.84 -10.37 9.55
N LEU A 103 -3.25 -10.02 10.77
CA LEU A 103 -4.63 -9.61 11.05
C LEU A 103 -5.04 -8.38 10.24
N ASN A 104 -4.16 -7.38 10.12
CA ASN A 104 -4.41 -6.20 9.29
C ASN A 104 -4.51 -6.55 7.80
N VAL A 105 -3.67 -7.48 7.32
CA VAL A 105 -3.73 -7.98 5.94
C VAL A 105 -5.08 -8.68 5.68
N LEU A 106 -5.48 -9.62 6.54
CA LEU A 106 -6.75 -10.34 6.41
C LEU A 106 -7.96 -9.42 6.49
N TRP A 107 -7.92 -8.41 7.36
CA TRP A 107 -8.96 -7.40 7.48
C TRP A 107 -9.18 -6.63 6.18
N GLN A 108 -8.10 -6.27 5.45
CA GLN A 108 -8.22 -5.57 4.16
C GLN A 108 -8.67 -6.47 2.99
N ILE A 109 -8.51 -7.79 3.10
CA ILE A 109 -9.03 -8.75 2.09
C ILE A 109 -10.56 -8.72 2.07
N ASP A 110 -11.18 -8.59 3.24
CA ASP A 110 -12.63 -8.47 3.46
C ASP A 110 -13.46 -9.56 2.76
N THR A 111 -13.11 -10.82 3.02
CA THR A 111 -13.88 -11.99 2.58
C THR A 111 -14.28 -12.85 3.76
N MET A 112 -15.33 -13.67 3.62
CA MET A 112 -15.73 -14.63 4.66
C MET A 112 -14.55 -15.53 5.08
N THR A 113 -13.78 -16.03 4.12
CA THR A 113 -12.57 -16.84 4.37
C THR A 113 -11.55 -16.10 5.24
N ALA A 114 -11.28 -14.83 4.94
CA ALA A 114 -10.33 -14.03 5.72
C ALA A 114 -10.88 -13.74 7.13
N GLN A 115 -12.18 -13.41 7.24
CA GLN A 115 -12.83 -13.16 8.52
C GLN A 115 -12.84 -14.40 9.43
N ASP A 116 -13.09 -15.59 8.88
CA ASP A 116 -13.07 -16.84 9.64
C ASP A 116 -11.64 -17.20 10.09
N LEU A 117 -10.64 -16.95 9.24
CA LEU A 117 -9.24 -17.12 9.62
C LEU A 117 -8.82 -16.11 10.70
N MET A 118 -9.27 -14.86 10.66
CA MET A 118 -9.03 -13.89 11.73
C MET A 118 -9.60 -14.38 13.07
N LYS A 119 -10.86 -14.86 13.11
CA LYS A 119 -11.46 -15.43 14.32
C LYS A 119 -10.63 -16.61 14.86
N LYS A 120 -10.19 -17.50 13.97
CA LYS A 120 -9.31 -18.63 14.31
C LYS A 120 -7.98 -18.14 14.90
N ILE A 121 -7.34 -17.14 14.29
CA ILE A 121 -6.09 -16.55 14.77
C ILE A 121 -6.26 -15.98 16.18
N VAL A 122 -7.30 -15.18 16.40
CA VAL A 122 -7.57 -14.54 17.71
C VAL A 122 -7.77 -15.58 18.82
N ALA A 123 -8.44 -16.69 18.50
CA ALA A 123 -8.64 -17.79 19.45
C ALA A 123 -7.35 -18.57 19.74
N LEU A 124 -6.50 -18.79 18.73
CA LEU A 124 -5.27 -19.57 18.86
C LEU A 124 -4.09 -18.79 19.42
N TRP A 125 -4.06 -17.46 19.22
CA TRP A 125 -2.97 -16.57 19.66
C TRP A 125 -3.51 -15.46 20.59
N PRO A 126 -4.01 -15.79 21.80
CA PRO A 126 -4.72 -14.85 22.66
C PRO A 126 -3.79 -13.89 23.44
N THR A 127 -2.79 -13.31 22.78
CA THR A 127 -1.94 -12.27 23.37
C THR A 127 -2.73 -10.96 23.53
N PRO A 128 -2.42 -10.11 24.52
CA PRO A 128 -3.08 -8.82 24.68
C PRO A 128 -3.07 -7.95 23.42
N GLU A 129 -1.97 -7.99 22.67
CA GLU A 129 -1.82 -7.20 21.44
C GLU A 129 -2.75 -7.69 20.33
N VAL A 130 -2.77 -9.00 20.05
CA VAL A 130 -3.71 -9.62 19.11
C VAL A 130 -5.16 -9.30 19.46
N GLN A 131 -5.54 -9.39 20.73
CA GLN A 131 -6.90 -9.07 21.17
C GLN A 131 -7.23 -7.60 20.95
N ARG A 132 -6.31 -6.69 21.30
CA ARG A 132 -6.47 -5.24 21.10
C ARG A 132 -6.68 -4.90 19.63
N VAL A 133 -5.84 -5.43 18.76
CA VAL A 133 -5.92 -5.16 17.32
C VAL A 133 -7.19 -5.79 16.74
N ALA A 134 -7.52 -7.03 17.10
CA ALA A 134 -8.74 -7.68 16.63
C ALA A 134 -10.01 -6.92 17.05
N ALA A 135 -10.06 -6.39 18.28
CA ALA A 135 -11.17 -5.56 18.73
C ALA A 135 -11.32 -4.30 17.87
N TRP A 136 -10.22 -3.58 17.65
CA TRP A 136 -10.23 -2.39 16.79
C TRP A 136 -10.67 -2.71 15.35
N LEU A 137 -10.17 -3.79 14.75
CA LEU A 137 -10.55 -4.23 13.40
C LEU A 137 -12.02 -4.66 13.32
N GLY A 138 -12.60 -5.21 14.40
CA GLY A 138 -14.01 -5.57 14.46
C GLY A 138 -14.96 -4.38 14.52
N GLU A 139 -14.51 -3.26 15.08
CA GLU A 139 -15.27 -2.01 15.18
C GLU A 139 -15.14 -1.11 13.94
N ASN A 140 -14.10 -1.31 13.14
CA ASN A 140 -13.75 -0.45 12.01
C ASN A 140 -13.76 -1.25 10.70
N PRO A 141 -14.61 -0.92 9.72
CA PRO A 141 -14.58 -1.61 8.43
C PRO A 141 -13.33 -1.22 7.63
N PRO A 142 -12.80 -2.13 6.79
CA PRO A 142 -11.68 -1.82 5.90
C PRO A 142 -12.05 -0.74 4.87
N PRO A 143 -11.11 0.14 4.49
CA PRO A 143 -11.39 1.18 3.51
C PRO A 143 -11.65 0.56 2.13
N ASN A 144 -12.72 0.99 1.47
CA ASN A 144 -12.97 0.64 0.07
C ASN A 144 -12.17 1.58 -0.85
N LEU A 145 -10.89 1.26 -1.07
CA LEU A 145 -9.94 2.16 -1.76
C LEU A 145 -10.34 2.49 -3.21
N LEU A 146 -10.81 1.51 -3.98
CA LEU A 146 -11.14 1.70 -5.40
C LEU A 146 -12.48 2.42 -5.59
N TYR A 147 -13.51 2.00 -4.85
CA TYR A 147 -14.88 2.45 -5.09
C TYR A 147 -15.38 3.48 -4.06
N GLY A 148 -14.75 3.56 -2.89
CA GLY A 148 -15.03 4.57 -1.86
C GLY A 148 -14.29 5.89 -2.07
N PRO A 149 -14.53 6.92 -1.25
CA PRO A 149 -13.83 8.19 -1.33
C PRO A 149 -12.36 8.07 -0.89
N VAL A 150 -11.47 8.83 -1.53
CA VAL A 150 -10.12 9.08 -1.00
C VAL A 150 -10.27 10.08 0.15
N GLN A 151 -9.86 9.69 1.36
CA GLN A 151 -10.09 10.49 2.56
C GLN A 151 -8.83 11.16 3.09
N ASN A 152 -7.65 10.62 2.79
CA ASN A 152 -6.37 11.11 3.28
C ASN A 152 -5.23 10.65 2.35
N VAL A 153 -4.02 11.15 2.59
CA VAL A 153 -2.83 10.82 1.78
C VAL A 153 -2.43 9.36 1.89
N ALA A 154 -2.66 8.68 3.03
CA ALA A 154 -2.33 7.27 3.18
C ALA A 154 -3.18 6.37 2.25
N HIS A 155 -4.39 6.78 1.88
CA HIS A 155 -5.16 6.08 0.85
C HIS A 155 -4.44 6.10 -0.51
N LEU A 156 -3.69 7.17 -0.83
CA LEU A 156 -2.89 7.22 -2.06
C LEU A 156 -1.74 6.21 -2.00
N ASP A 157 -1.05 6.11 -0.86
CA ASP A 157 0.02 5.14 -0.65
C ASP A 157 -0.50 3.69 -0.77
N MET A 158 -1.67 3.41 -0.21
CA MET A 158 -2.32 2.11 -0.35
C MET A 158 -2.75 1.83 -1.80
N LEU A 159 -3.23 2.83 -2.55
CA LEU A 159 -3.53 2.68 -3.99
C LEU A 159 -2.25 2.40 -4.80
N TRP A 160 -1.12 3.04 -4.46
CA TRP A 160 0.17 2.71 -5.05
C TRP A 160 0.60 1.27 -4.71
N ALA A 161 0.44 0.83 -3.47
CA ALA A 161 0.67 -0.56 -3.07
C ALA A 161 -0.18 -1.55 -3.89
N MET A 162 -1.47 -1.25 -4.12
CA MET A 162 -2.33 -2.06 -4.99
C MET A 162 -1.81 -2.11 -6.44
N PHE A 163 -1.33 -0.98 -6.97
CA PHE A 163 -0.71 -0.94 -8.30
C PHE A 163 0.57 -1.78 -8.32
N PHE A 164 1.47 -1.62 -7.36
CA PHE A 164 2.72 -2.37 -7.35
C PHE A 164 2.52 -3.89 -7.18
N ALA A 165 1.46 -4.30 -6.49
CA ALA A 165 1.08 -5.70 -6.35
C ALA A 165 0.58 -6.34 -7.66
N THR A 166 -0.08 -5.58 -8.55
CA THR A 166 -0.87 -6.15 -9.67
C THR A 166 -0.57 -5.57 -11.04
N GLY A 167 -0.01 -4.37 -11.07
CA GLY A 167 0.09 -3.50 -12.24
C GLY A 167 -1.28 -3.05 -12.78
N SER A 168 -2.38 -3.19 -12.04
CA SER A 168 -3.72 -2.79 -12.52
C SER A 168 -3.78 -1.28 -12.79
N GLU A 169 -4.54 -0.86 -13.82
CA GLU A 169 -4.74 0.57 -14.09
C GLU A 169 -5.69 1.23 -13.06
N ASP A 170 -6.55 0.45 -12.38
CA ASP A 170 -7.62 0.98 -11.55
C ASP A 170 -7.14 1.84 -10.37
N PRO A 171 -6.10 1.43 -9.60
CA PRO A 171 -5.56 2.31 -8.56
C PRO A 171 -4.97 3.61 -9.11
N ILE A 172 -4.34 3.57 -10.29
CA ILE A 172 -3.78 4.77 -10.94
C ILE A 172 -4.90 5.70 -11.37
N ARG A 173 -5.96 5.18 -12.00
CA ARG A 173 -7.14 6.00 -12.34
C ARG A 173 -7.79 6.60 -11.10
N LYS A 174 -7.82 5.87 -9.99
CA LYS A 174 -8.33 6.40 -8.71
C LYS A 174 -7.48 7.56 -8.21
N ILE A 175 -6.16 7.47 -8.28
CA ILE A 175 -5.25 8.58 -7.92
C ILE A 175 -5.44 9.77 -8.87
N ILE A 176 -5.58 9.53 -10.18
CA ILE A 176 -5.84 10.58 -11.17
C ILE A 176 -7.16 11.32 -10.85
N SER A 177 -8.17 10.62 -10.34
CA SER A 177 -9.48 11.22 -10.05
C SER A 177 -9.45 12.35 -8.99
N VAL A 178 -8.38 12.43 -8.19
CA VAL A 178 -8.23 13.46 -7.15
C VAL A 178 -7.19 14.53 -7.50
N VAL A 179 -6.59 14.49 -8.70
CA VAL A 179 -5.57 15.46 -9.13
C VAL A 179 -6.06 16.91 -9.10
N GLU A 180 -7.32 17.15 -9.47
CA GLU A 180 -7.91 18.49 -9.48
C GLU A 180 -8.10 19.07 -8.07
N TRP A 181 -8.11 18.21 -7.04
CA TRP A 181 -8.25 18.66 -5.66
C TRP A 181 -7.08 19.54 -5.20
N ALA A 182 -5.94 19.52 -5.90
CA ALA A 182 -4.83 20.44 -5.65
C ALA A 182 -5.21 21.94 -5.80
N ASN A 183 -6.33 22.24 -6.47
CA ASN A 183 -6.88 23.59 -6.59
C ASN A 183 -8.07 23.84 -5.66
N ALA A 184 -8.39 22.90 -4.75
CA ALA A 184 -9.50 23.06 -3.83
C ALA A 184 -9.21 24.12 -2.77
N ASN A 185 -10.25 24.86 -2.36
CA ASN A 185 -10.17 25.79 -1.23
C ASN A 185 -10.16 25.08 0.14
N ASN A 186 -10.28 23.75 0.16
CA ASN A 186 -10.17 22.92 1.34
C ASN A 186 -8.72 22.40 1.45
N SER A 187 -8.05 22.70 2.56
CA SER A 187 -6.62 22.38 2.76
C SER A 187 -6.32 20.88 2.76
N GLU A 188 -7.24 20.05 3.24
CA GLU A 188 -7.10 18.58 3.25
C GLU A 188 -7.19 18.03 1.83
N MET A 189 -8.22 18.44 1.07
CA MET A 189 -8.35 18.09 -0.35
C MET A 189 -7.16 18.59 -1.18
N MET A 190 -6.71 19.82 -0.93
CA MET A 190 -5.53 20.40 -1.57
C MET A 190 -4.28 19.55 -1.32
N SER A 191 -4.08 19.08 -0.08
CA SER A 191 -2.96 18.23 0.29
C SER A 191 -3.02 16.86 -0.42
N ILE A 192 -4.20 16.24 -0.48
CA ILE A 192 -4.41 14.97 -1.19
C ILE A 192 -4.14 15.14 -2.70
N GLY A 193 -4.71 16.16 -3.32
CA GLY A 193 -4.51 16.43 -4.75
C GLY A 193 -3.05 16.75 -5.09
N GLY A 194 -2.37 17.52 -4.25
CA GLY A 194 -0.94 17.80 -4.39
C GLY A 194 -0.07 16.54 -4.29
N ALA A 195 -0.36 15.66 -3.32
CA ALA A 195 0.32 14.38 -3.17
C ALA A 195 0.08 13.45 -4.38
N ALA A 196 -1.14 13.44 -4.92
CA ALA A 196 -1.47 12.70 -6.14
C ALA A 196 -0.66 13.20 -7.35
N GLN A 197 -0.56 14.52 -7.55
CA GLN A 197 0.23 15.10 -8.63
C GLN A 197 1.71 14.74 -8.53
N TRP A 198 2.27 14.93 -7.33
CA TRP A 198 3.68 14.67 -7.09
C TRP A 198 4.01 13.19 -7.32
N SER A 199 3.22 12.29 -6.73
CA SER A 199 3.47 10.84 -6.83
C SER A 199 3.24 10.31 -8.25
N LEU A 200 2.24 10.79 -8.99
CA LEU A 200 2.05 10.43 -10.40
C LEU A 200 3.24 10.86 -11.25
N THR A 201 3.79 12.05 -11.01
CA THR A 201 4.96 12.55 -11.75
C THR A 201 6.18 11.68 -11.48
N SER A 202 6.48 11.45 -10.20
CA SER A 202 7.62 10.61 -9.78
C SER A 202 7.51 9.18 -10.32
N ASN A 203 6.34 8.55 -10.19
CA ASN A 203 6.16 7.16 -10.60
C ASN A 203 6.02 7.00 -12.13
N ALA A 204 5.55 8.01 -12.87
CA ALA A 204 5.55 7.96 -14.34
C ALA A 204 6.96 7.99 -14.94
N GLN A 205 7.93 8.63 -14.26
CA GLN A 205 9.33 8.61 -14.66
C GLN A 205 9.98 7.24 -14.42
N GLN A 206 9.62 6.58 -13.32
CA GLN A 206 10.24 5.31 -12.91
C GLN A 206 9.56 4.08 -13.54
N HIS A 207 8.24 4.15 -13.74
CA HIS A 207 7.43 3.01 -14.19
C HIS A 207 6.78 3.31 -15.54
N ARG A 208 7.29 2.65 -16.59
CA ARG A 208 6.76 2.74 -17.96
C ARG A 208 5.25 2.52 -18.03
N LYS A 209 4.71 1.61 -17.22
CA LYS A 209 3.28 1.31 -17.19
C LYS A 209 2.45 2.48 -16.66
N VAL A 210 2.93 3.16 -15.61
CA VAL A 210 2.28 4.37 -15.06
C VAL A 210 2.25 5.48 -16.12
N TYR A 211 3.37 5.70 -16.82
CA TYR A 211 3.43 6.65 -17.93
C TYR A 211 2.35 6.36 -19.00
N GLU A 212 2.22 5.11 -19.44
CA GLU A 212 1.24 4.75 -20.47
C GLU A 212 -0.21 4.91 -20.00
N ILE A 213 -0.49 4.65 -18.72
CA ILE A 213 -1.80 4.94 -18.14
C ILE A 213 -2.06 6.45 -18.17
N CYS A 214 -1.13 7.27 -17.66
CA CYS A 214 -1.25 8.73 -17.70
C CYS A 214 -1.44 9.26 -19.13
N LYS A 215 -0.74 8.67 -20.11
CA LYS A 215 -0.87 9.00 -21.54
C LYS A 215 -2.27 8.71 -22.06
N LYS A 216 -2.79 7.52 -21.80
CA LYS A 216 -4.15 7.11 -22.17
C LYS A 216 -5.20 8.03 -21.54
N GLU A 217 -5.10 8.31 -20.25
CA GLU A 217 -6.03 9.18 -19.53
C GLU A 217 -5.95 10.64 -20.01
N SER A 218 -4.76 11.13 -20.41
CA SER A 218 -4.60 12.48 -20.98
C SER A 218 -5.35 12.68 -22.31
N ALA A 219 -5.55 11.60 -23.08
CA ALA A 219 -6.28 11.65 -24.34
C ALA A 219 -7.81 11.70 -24.14
N GLN A 220 -8.30 11.20 -23.01
CA GLN A 220 -9.73 11.06 -22.71
C GLN A 220 -10.24 12.13 -21.73
N GLY A 221 -9.34 12.70 -20.92
CA GLY A 221 -9.67 13.68 -19.90
C GLY A 221 -10.08 15.06 -20.46
N LYS A 222 -10.54 15.93 -19.55
CA LYS A 222 -10.84 17.34 -19.82
C LYS A 222 -10.33 18.21 -18.67
N GLY A 223 -10.33 19.53 -18.85
CA GLY A 223 -10.07 20.49 -17.78
C GLY A 223 -8.66 20.41 -17.19
N TYR A 224 -8.56 20.71 -15.89
CA TYR A 224 -7.28 20.81 -15.19
C TYR A 224 -6.51 19.49 -15.17
N THR A 225 -7.19 18.37 -14.88
CA THR A 225 -6.55 17.04 -14.84
C THR A 225 -5.92 16.68 -16.19
N GLN A 226 -6.60 16.96 -17.31
CA GLN A 226 -6.02 16.72 -18.64
C GLN A 226 -4.76 17.55 -18.86
N LYS A 227 -4.79 18.84 -18.51
CA LYS A 227 -3.64 19.73 -18.66
C LYS A 227 -2.45 19.20 -17.84
N PHE A 228 -2.70 18.89 -16.56
CA PHE A 228 -1.69 18.30 -15.67
C PHE A 228 -1.05 17.05 -16.28
N LEU A 229 -1.86 16.10 -16.77
CA LEU A 229 -1.33 14.87 -17.36
C LEU A 229 -0.47 15.13 -18.61
N LYS A 230 -0.85 16.10 -19.47
CA LYS A 230 -0.03 16.48 -20.64
C LYS A 230 1.31 17.10 -20.22
N ASP A 231 1.30 17.95 -19.20
CA ASP A 231 2.50 18.58 -18.67
C ASP A 231 3.44 17.54 -18.03
N LEU A 232 2.88 16.60 -17.25
CA LEU A 232 3.60 15.46 -16.67
C LEU A 232 4.28 14.60 -17.74
N LEU A 233 3.58 14.28 -18.84
CA LEU A 233 4.11 13.45 -19.94
C LEU A 233 5.25 14.12 -20.69
N THR A 234 5.33 15.46 -20.66
CA THR A 234 6.42 16.23 -21.25
C THR A 234 7.67 16.19 -20.35
N GLN A 235 7.48 16.21 -19.04
CA GLN A 235 8.55 16.15 -18.03
C GLN A 235 9.11 14.74 -17.79
N SER A 236 8.33 13.72 -18.14
CA SER A 236 8.68 12.31 -17.90
C SER A 236 9.23 11.61 -19.14
N ARG A 237 9.71 12.37 -20.13
CA ARG A 237 10.39 11.85 -21.34
C ARG A 237 11.87 11.62 -21.12
#